data_AF-D6U417-F1
#
_entry.id   AF-D6U417-F1
#
_cell.length_a   1.000
_cell.length_b   1.000
_cell.length_c   1.000
_cell.angle_alpha   90.00
_cell.angle_beta   90.00
_cell.angle_gamma   90.00
#
_symmetry.space_group_name_H-M   'P 1'
#
loop_
_entity.id
_entity.type
_entity.pdbx_description
1 polymer ?
#
loop_
_entity_poly.entity_id
_entity_poly.type
_entity_poly.pdbx_seq_one_letter_code
_entity_poly.pdbx_strand_id
1 'polypeptide(L)'
;MHLAAELDWSLRVAFFDQSRCISMRHVLFAVAEQVGLDMRQFANDFDSGITKARVLREAQEGWEELRVEASPTLVLPNGKQYSYRALGLPRAILDPKRHYRLVEIHLAPAREQHAWTSTTTSFGRLCKPRNNIFTPRF
;
A
#
# COMPACT_ATOMS: atom_id res chain seq x y z
N MET A 1 17.03 -8.47 6.54
CA MET A 1 15.69 -7.88 6.79
C MET A 1 15.44 -6.60 5.99
N HIS A 2 16.45 -5.74 5.74
CA HIS A 2 16.26 -4.47 4.99
C HIS A 2 15.80 -4.66 3.53
N LEU A 3 16.47 -5.50 2.74
CA LEU A 3 16.19 -5.63 1.29
C LEU A 3 14.77 -6.11 0.95
N ALA A 4 14.17 -6.97 1.79
CA ALA A 4 12.79 -7.41 1.57
C ALA A 4 11.78 -6.26 1.75
N ALA A 5 12.00 -5.42 2.77
CA ALA A 5 11.17 -4.24 3.00
C ALA A 5 11.38 -3.18 1.90
N GLU A 6 12.62 -2.97 1.46
CA GLU A 6 12.94 -2.07 0.35
C GLU A 6 12.31 -2.53 -0.97
N LEU A 7 12.32 -3.85 -1.24
CA LEU A 7 11.65 -4.41 -2.41
C LEU A 7 10.13 -4.24 -2.33
N ASP A 8 9.49 -4.56 -1.20
CA ASP A 8 8.04 -4.34 -1.01
C ASP A 8 7.67 -2.86 -1.20
N TRP A 9 8.44 -1.94 -0.60
CA TRP A 9 8.23 -0.50 -0.77
C TRP A 9 8.38 -0.07 -2.22
N SER A 10 9.47 -0.48 -2.89
CA SER A 10 9.74 -0.12 -4.28
C SER A 10 8.71 -0.68 -5.25
N LEU A 11 8.14 -1.87 -4.97
CA LEU A 11 7.02 -2.42 -5.74
C LEU A 11 5.74 -1.61 -5.56
N ARG A 12 5.43 -1.15 -4.34
CA ARG A 12 4.28 -0.26 -4.08
C ARG A 12 4.44 1.07 -4.80
N VAL A 13 5.63 1.67 -4.78
CA VAL A 13 5.93 2.90 -5.54
C VAL A 13 5.77 2.64 -7.04
N ALA A 14 6.35 1.55 -7.56
CA ALA A 14 6.24 1.20 -8.97
C ALA A 14 4.77 1.05 -9.41
N PHE A 15 3.92 0.46 -8.58
CA PHE A 15 2.51 0.26 -8.89
C PHE A 15 1.66 1.52 -8.68
N PHE A 16 1.66 2.11 -7.49
CA PHE A 16 0.74 3.18 -7.11
C PHE A 16 1.17 4.57 -7.58
N ASP A 17 2.47 4.86 -7.59
CA ASP A 17 3.00 6.18 -7.97
C ASP A 17 3.37 6.21 -9.46
N GLN A 18 4.05 5.17 -9.94
CA GLN A 18 4.60 5.15 -11.30
C GLN A 18 3.70 4.45 -12.34
N SER A 19 2.56 3.89 -11.92
CA SER A 19 1.61 3.18 -12.79
C SER A 19 2.25 2.05 -13.63
N ARG A 20 3.29 1.38 -13.10
CA ARG A 20 3.97 0.25 -13.79
C ARG A 20 3.19 -1.04 -13.55
N CYS A 21 3.15 -1.90 -14.57
CA CYS A 21 2.53 -3.22 -14.47
C CYS A 21 3.45 -4.21 -13.74
N ILE A 22 3.33 -4.31 -12.41
CA ILE A 22 4.15 -5.21 -11.58
C ILE A 22 3.83 -6.70 -11.76
N SER A 23 2.82 -7.05 -12.57
CA SER A 23 2.59 -8.44 -13.00
C SER A 23 3.59 -8.91 -14.06
N MET A 24 4.33 -7.99 -14.68
CA MET A 24 5.32 -8.30 -15.70
C MET A 24 6.67 -8.65 -15.07
N ARG A 25 7.23 -9.82 -15.42
CA ARG A 25 8.53 -10.29 -14.92
C ARG A 25 9.65 -9.25 -15.08
N HIS A 26 9.76 -8.61 -16.25
CA HIS A 26 10.81 -7.63 -16.50
C HIS A 26 10.67 -6.37 -15.63
N VAL A 27 9.45 -5.99 -15.24
CA VAL A 27 9.20 -4.88 -14.30
C VAL A 27 9.69 -5.26 -12.91
N LEU A 28 9.35 -6.47 -12.44
CA LEU A 28 9.80 -6.99 -11.14
C LEU A 28 11.33 -7.06 -11.06
N PHE A 29 11.98 -7.55 -12.12
CA PHE A 29 13.44 -7.67 -12.18
C PHE A 29 14.13 -6.31 -12.16
N ALA A 30 13.61 -5.33 -12.89
CA ALA A 30 14.15 -3.97 -12.87
C ALA A 30 14.05 -3.35 -11.47
N VAL A 31 12.94 -3.57 -10.74
CA VAL A 31 12.79 -3.08 -9.36
C VAL A 31 13.74 -3.81 -8.41
N ALA A 32 13.88 -5.13 -8.54
CA ALA A 32 14.81 -5.92 -7.74
C ALA A 32 16.28 -5.49 -7.94
N GLU A 33 16.68 -5.24 -9.18
CA GLU A 33 18.02 -4.74 -9.51
C GLU A 33 18.26 -3.36 -8.92
N GLN A 34 17.28 -2.45 -9.00
CA GLN A 34 17.36 -1.10 -8.40
C GLN A 34 17.56 -1.14 -6.88
N VAL A 35 16.95 -2.10 -6.19
CA VAL A 35 17.10 -2.30 -4.73
C VAL A 35 18.44 -2.96 -4.38
N GLY A 36 19.17 -3.49 -5.36
CA GLY A 36 20.48 -4.11 -5.18
C GLY A 36 20.42 -5.58 -4.75
N LEU A 37 19.38 -6.33 -5.17
CA LEU A 37 19.35 -7.78 -4.97
C LEU A 37 20.39 -8.51 -5.83
N ASP A 38 20.85 -9.67 -5.36
CA ASP A 38 21.58 -10.62 -6.21
C ASP A 38 20.62 -11.14 -7.29
N MET A 39 20.78 -10.62 -8.52
CA MET A 39 19.88 -10.93 -9.62
C MET A 39 20.00 -12.38 -10.11
N ARG A 40 21.13 -13.06 -9.88
CA ARG A 40 21.26 -14.48 -10.22
C ARG A 40 20.43 -15.33 -9.25
N GLN A 41 20.55 -15.05 -7.95
CA GLN A 41 19.74 -15.73 -6.94
C GLN A 41 18.26 -15.41 -7.11
N PHE A 42 17.91 -14.13 -7.28
CA PHE A 42 16.53 -13.69 -7.46
C PHE A 42 15.87 -14.33 -8.69
N ALA A 43 16.59 -14.40 -9.81
CA ALA A 43 16.07 -15.05 -11.01
C ALA A 43 15.79 -16.53 -10.79
N ASN A 44 16.74 -17.25 -10.16
CA ASN A 44 16.57 -18.66 -9.85
C ASN A 44 15.38 -18.91 -8.91
N ASP A 45 15.23 -18.11 -7.86
CA ASP A 45 14.15 -18.25 -6.87
C ASP A 45 12.77 -17.88 -7.46
N PHE A 46 12.74 -16.89 -8.36
CA PHE A 46 11.52 -16.49 -9.05
C PHE A 46 11.09 -17.52 -10.10
N ASP A 47 12.01 -17.96 -10.95
CA ASP A 47 11.71 -18.83 -12.10
C ASP A 47 11.54 -20.31 -11.69
N SER A 48 12.17 -20.76 -10.60
CA SER A 48 11.97 -22.12 -10.08
C SER A 48 10.57 -22.37 -9.51
N GLY A 49 9.82 -21.30 -9.21
CA GLY A 49 8.48 -21.39 -8.64
C GLY A 49 8.44 -21.75 -7.15
N ILE A 50 9.60 -21.92 -6.48
CA ILE A 50 9.68 -22.27 -5.05
C ILE A 50 8.96 -21.24 -4.16
N THR A 51 9.03 -19.97 -4.55
CA THR A 51 8.40 -18.85 -3.85
C THR A 51 6.87 -18.83 -4.02
N LYS A 52 6.36 -19.26 -5.18
CA LYS A 52 4.91 -19.28 -5.47
C LYS A 52 4.14 -20.18 -4.51
N ALA A 53 4.65 -21.37 -4.23
CA ALA A 53 4.01 -22.30 -3.30
C ALA A 53 3.89 -21.70 -1.89
N ARG A 54 4.92 -20.96 -1.46
CA ARG A 54 4.91 -20.27 -0.16
C ARG A 54 3.87 -19.14 -0.12
N VAL A 55 3.80 -18.29 -1.14
CA VAL A 55 2.81 -17.20 -1.23
C VAL A 55 1.38 -17.75 -1.21
N LEU A 56 1.11 -18.83 -1.94
CA LEU A 56 -0.21 -19.46 -1.97
C LEU A 56 -0.60 -20.03 -0.60
N ARG A 57 0.36 -20.67 0.10
CA ARG A 57 0.11 -21.18 1.46
C ARG A 57 -0.16 -20.06 2.45
N GLU A 58 0.62 -18.97 2.42
CA GLU A 58 0.43 -17.81 3.30
C GLU A 58 -0.93 -17.12 3.02
N ALA A 59 -1.37 -17.06 1.76
CA ALA A 59 -2.70 -16.56 1.40
C ALA A 59 -3.81 -17.49 1.93
N GLN A 60 -3.64 -18.80 1.80
CA GLN A 60 -4.58 -19.80 2.29
C GLN A 60 -4.73 -19.74 3.81
N GLU A 61 -3.63 -19.67 4.54
CA GLU A 61 -3.61 -19.49 5.99
C GLU A 61 -4.36 -18.21 6.39
N GLY A 62 -4.12 -17.10 5.68
CA GLY A 62 -4.83 -15.85 5.87
C GLY A 62 -6.35 -15.98 5.71
N TRP A 63 -6.81 -16.66 4.67
CA TRP A 63 -8.23 -16.78 4.34
C TRP A 63 -8.97 -17.85 5.15
N GLU A 64 -8.39 -19.01 5.35
CA GLU A 64 -9.09 -20.18 5.90
C GLU A 64 -8.88 -20.36 7.40
N GLU A 65 -7.66 -20.14 7.87
CA GLU A 65 -7.28 -20.34 9.26
C GLU A 65 -7.50 -19.05 10.07
N LEU A 66 -6.88 -17.96 9.63
CA LEU A 66 -6.96 -16.65 10.28
C LEU A 66 -8.26 -15.91 9.96
N ARG A 67 -8.89 -16.22 8.82
CA ARG A 67 -10.14 -15.60 8.34
C ARG A 67 -10.08 -14.07 8.32
N VAL A 68 -8.98 -13.51 7.82
CA VAL A 68 -8.81 -12.05 7.73
C VAL A 68 -9.87 -11.45 6.79
N GLU A 69 -10.59 -10.41 7.25
CA GLU A 69 -11.68 -9.79 6.47
C GLU A 69 -11.16 -9.10 5.20
N ALA A 70 -10.04 -8.40 5.30
CA ALA A 70 -9.43 -7.62 4.23
C ALA A 70 -7.99 -7.25 4.56
N SER A 71 -7.27 -6.70 3.59
CA SER A 71 -5.95 -6.10 3.79
C SER A 71 -6.04 -4.58 4.00
N PRO A 72 -5.15 -3.97 4.79
CA PRO A 72 -4.24 -4.64 5.73
C PRO A 72 -4.99 -5.11 6.99
N THR A 73 -4.58 -6.25 7.53
CA THR A 73 -4.98 -6.75 8.86
C THR A 73 -3.72 -7.13 9.63
N LEU A 74 -3.61 -6.68 10.88
CA LEU A 74 -2.55 -7.11 11.80
C LEU A 74 -3.08 -8.23 12.68
N VAL A 75 -2.40 -9.37 12.68
CA VAL A 75 -2.67 -10.48 13.60
C VAL A 75 -1.56 -10.51 14.64
N LEU A 76 -1.92 -10.34 15.91
CA LEU A 76 -0.97 -10.38 17.03
C LEU A 76 -0.69 -11.83 17.46
N PRO A 77 0.44 -12.10 18.16
CA PRO A 77 0.77 -13.45 18.63
C PRO A 77 -0.29 -14.12 19.52
N ASN A 78 -1.14 -13.33 20.18
CA ASN A 78 -2.26 -13.83 20.98
C ASN A 78 -3.54 -14.11 20.15
N GLY A 79 -3.45 -14.06 18.82
CA GLY A 79 -4.57 -14.24 17.89
C GLY A 79 -5.46 -13.02 17.71
N LYS A 80 -5.23 -11.91 18.44
CA LYS A 80 -6.04 -10.70 18.31
C LYS A 80 -5.78 -10.04 16.95
N GLN A 81 -6.85 -9.67 16.26
CA GLN A 81 -6.78 -9.04 14.95
C GLN A 81 -7.19 -7.57 14.98
N TYR A 82 -6.48 -6.74 14.21
CA TYR A 82 -6.83 -5.35 13.92
C TYR A 82 -6.93 -5.18 12.41
N SER A 83 -8.15 -5.13 11.89
CA SER A 83 -8.42 -4.90 10.46
C SER A 83 -8.30 -3.42 10.09
N TYR A 84 -8.36 -3.12 8.80
CA TYR A 84 -8.34 -1.76 8.24
C TYR A 84 -9.26 -0.76 8.96
N ARG A 85 -10.40 -1.21 9.51
CA ARG A 85 -11.32 -0.38 10.30
C ARG A 85 -10.73 0.07 11.63
N ALA A 86 -10.03 -0.82 12.32
CA ALA A 86 -9.43 -0.56 13.62
C ALA A 86 -8.07 0.15 13.52
N LEU A 87 -7.42 0.08 12.36
CA LEU A 87 -6.14 0.74 12.09
C LEU A 87 -6.27 2.22 11.75
N GLY A 88 -7.50 2.76 11.73
CA GLY A 88 -7.75 4.17 11.42
C GLY A 88 -7.37 4.55 10.00
N LEU A 89 -7.46 3.62 9.04
CA LEU A 89 -7.15 3.91 7.64
C LEU A 89 -8.29 4.69 6.96
N PRO A 90 -8.01 5.46 5.89
CA PRO A 90 -9.06 6.11 5.12
C PRO A 90 -10.07 5.10 4.59
N ARG A 91 -11.35 5.44 4.66
CA ARG A 91 -12.46 4.61 4.19
C ARG A 91 -13.04 5.18 2.91
N ALA A 92 -12.97 4.43 1.82
CA ALA A 92 -13.68 4.73 0.59
C ALA A 92 -15.14 4.24 0.67
N ILE A 93 -16.08 5.08 0.26
CA ILE A 93 -17.46 4.72 0.03
C ILE A 93 -17.67 4.55 -1.47
N LEU A 94 -18.02 3.34 -1.89
CA LEU A 94 -18.28 2.97 -3.27
C LEU A 94 -19.78 2.77 -3.47
N ASP A 95 -20.34 3.24 -4.58
CA ASP A 95 -21.76 3.05 -4.90
C ASP A 95 -21.97 1.80 -5.77
N PRO A 96 -22.59 0.72 -5.25
CA PRO A 96 -22.84 -0.50 -6.03
C PRO A 96 -23.75 -0.25 -7.24
N LYS A 97 -24.66 0.73 -7.19
CA LYS A 97 -25.56 1.08 -8.30
C LYS A 97 -24.85 1.84 -9.41
N ARG A 98 -23.66 2.39 -9.12
CA ARG A 98 -22.81 3.11 -10.08
C ARG A 98 -21.51 2.35 -10.33
N HIS A 99 -21.58 1.02 -10.45
CA HIS A 99 -20.43 0.17 -10.75
C HIS A 99 -19.26 0.34 -9.76
N TYR A 100 -19.58 0.48 -8.47
CA TYR A 100 -18.59 0.71 -7.40
C TYR A 100 -17.72 1.96 -7.61
N ARG A 101 -18.25 2.98 -8.30
CA ARG A 101 -17.56 4.27 -8.41
C ARG A 101 -17.38 4.88 -7.03
N LEU A 102 -16.20 5.46 -6.81
CA LEU A 102 -15.90 6.21 -5.60
C LEU A 102 -16.85 7.41 -5.47
N VAL A 103 -17.54 7.49 -4.34
CA VAL A 103 -18.45 8.59 -3.98
C VAL A 103 -17.78 9.50 -2.97
N GLU A 104 -17.15 8.91 -1.96
CA GLU A 104 -16.60 9.65 -0.83
C GLU A 104 -15.37 8.95 -0.24
N ILE A 105 -14.46 9.72 0.32
CA ILE A 105 -13.34 9.22 1.13
C ILE A 105 -13.47 9.84 2.51
N HIS A 106 -13.73 9.02 3.52
CA HIS A 106 -13.55 9.42 4.91
C HIS A 106 -12.08 9.27 5.25
N LEU A 107 -11.41 10.39 5.51
CA LEU A 107 -10.01 10.37 5.92
C LEU A 107 -9.87 9.64 7.26
N ALA A 108 -8.70 9.04 7.45
CA ALA A 108 -8.25 8.63 8.77
C ALA A 108 -8.45 9.79 9.76
N PRO A 109 -8.97 9.55 10.98
CA PRO A 109 -8.98 10.60 11.99
C PRO A 109 -7.55 11.10 12.14
N ALA A 110 -7.35 12.41 11.92
CA ALA A 110 -6.06 13.01 12.16
C ALA A 110 -5.68 12.69 13.61
N ARG A 111 -4.52 12.07 13.83
CA ARG A 111 -3.92 12.08 15.17
C ARG A 111 -3.95 13.54 15.61
N GLU A 112 -4.56 13.84 16.76
CA GLU A 112 -4.26 15.07 17.48
C GLU A 112 -2.76 15.05 17.75
N GLN A 113 -1.99 15.59 16.81
CA GLN A 113 -0.60 15.88 17.00
C GLN A 113 -0.62 17.12 17.88
N HIS A 114 -0.04 17.00 19.07
CA HIS A 114 0.32 18.10 19.94
C HIS A 114 0.63 19.34 19.11
N ALA A 115 -0.13 20.41 19.37
CA ALA A 115 0.07 21.71 18.77
C ALA A 115 1.56 22.05 18.84
N TRP A 116 2.27 21.95 17.72
CA TRP A 116 3.45 22.76 17.51
C TRP A 116 2.92 24.18 17.50
N THR A 117 3.00 24.83 18.66
CA THR A 117 2.81 26.28 18.79
C THR A 117 3.81 26.92 17.87
N SER A 118 3.34 27.24 16.66
CA SER A 118 4.12 27.92 15.66
C SER A 118 4.20 29.36 16.12
N THR A 119 5.24 29.69 16.89
CA THR A 119 5.64 31.08 17.08
C THR A 119 5.97 31.60 15.69
N THR A 120 5.18 32.58 15.26
CA THR A 120 5.32 33.32 14.01
C THR A 120 6.79 33.66 13.74
N THR A 121 7.40 33.04 12.74
CA THR A 121 8.49 33.66 11.99
C THR A 121 8.31 33.28 10.53
N SER A 122 8.00 34.30 9.75
CA SER A 122 7.84 34.32 8.31
C SER A 122 9.05 33.72 7.60
N PHE A 123 8.86 32.56 6.98
CA PHE A 123 9.62 32.17 5.78
C PHE A 123 8.60 31.78 4.71
N GLY A 124 8.49 32.64 3.70
CA GLY A 124 7.42 32.60 2.72
C GLY A 124 7.56 31.50 1.68
N ARG A 125 6.41 31.22 1.07
CA ARG A 125 6.18 30.56 -0.23
C ARG A 125 6.53 29.07 -0.31
N LEU A 126 5.53 28.22 -0.04
CA LEU A 126 5.08 27.17 -0.97
C LEU A 126 3.91 26.41 -0.31
N CYS A 127 2.70 26.71 -0.80
CA CYS A 127 1.41 25.99 -0.65
C CYS A 127 0.29 26.99 -0.42
N LYS A 128 -0.15 27.66 -1.50
CA LYS A 128 -1.54 28.15 -1.56
C LYS A 128 -2.43 26.96 -1.92
N PRO A 129 -3.59 26.78 -1.27
CA PRO A 129 -4.57 25.80 -1.72
C PRO A 129 -5.13 26.27 -3.07
N ARG A 130 -4.90 25.50 -4.14
CA ARG A 130 -5.68 25.70 -5.37
C ARG A 130 -7.04 25.06 -5.16
N ASN A 131 -8.03 25.91 -4.88
CA ASN A 131 -9.44 25.58 -5.09
C ASN A 131 -9.68 25.15 -6.55
N ASN A 132 -10.59 24.20 -6.71
CA ASN A 132 -11.27 23.81 -7.96
C ASN A 132 -10.41 23.25 -9.10
N ILE A 133 -10.16 21.93 -9.11
CA ILE A 133 -10.13 21.14 -10.36
C ILE A 133 -10.69 19.73 -10.08
N PHE A 134 -12.01 19.59 -9.97
CA PHE A 134 -12.71 18.35 -10.30
C PHE A 134 -14.11 18.73 -10.79
N THR A 135 -14.22 19.07 -12.07
CA THR A 135 -15.48 18.95 -12.81
C THR A 135 -15.32 17.75 -13.74
N PRO A 136 -16.14 16.70 -13.62
CA PRO A 136 -16.14 15.64 -14.61
C PRO A 136 -16.81 16.18 -15.88
N ARG A 137 -16.08 16.24 -16.98
CA ARG A 137 -16.68 16.17 -18.32
C ARG A 137 -16.64 14.70 -18.74
N PHE A 138 -17.83 14.11 -18.76
CA PHE A 138 -18.29 12.84 -19.33
C PHE A 138 -17.29 11.68 -19.41
#